data_AF-C1H9W8-F1
#
_entry.id   AF-C1H9W8-F1
#
_cell.length_a   1.000
_cell.length_b   1.000
_cell.length_c   1.000
_cell.angle_alpha   90.00
_cell.angle_beta   90.00
_cell.angle_gamma   90.00
#
_symmetry.space_group_name_H-M   'P 1'
#
loop_
_entity.id
_entity.type
_entity.pdbx_description
1 polymer ?
#
loop_
_entity_poly.entity_id
_entity_poly.type
_entity_poly.pdbx_seq_one_letter_code
_entity_poly.pdbx_strand_id
1 'polypeptide(L)'
;MPLALTFAMPSARAAEALLLEEYTALEPKSNEVVVEFLAAPVNPLDLMVLAGQYPIKPNFQVNGKYVGGFDGVGRVLARGGDVTSLAPGDLVIPNTLGLGTWRTHATFLANDLIAIPAISDVSFAAILKTSVLTAYFLLEDMRQLKPGDWIIQNAGLSTISQMVVQIAHLRGVKVISVIRDRAPEDIWDTEADIVLNESDLPDAQVLKDKRILLGLDSVFGQSAEKIASCLSSHGTFVNYGQLSDGGPTSCVKVPHQQFFWNRLSFRSFRGSEQAAMRSDSEMEDLYRWFVELYADGRVKMPKVNLVSWSGDQDSLAANIQEAITRQQNAAIGAKKSIFIYPSTTKLSQCKIPYVDPETAPSNVAAALKMMPMKRHIFYLLSHSPGIFPSIMGVYSAFFQKTTRTLPLLDWQLIVLRIASSLECQYEWDVNAPVARVHGMSEGVMEAVRACQKIILGEDKSNHTGVFSWRQLVILKFVDEQLATYTNEEDTMTQLLHVLTYTELVEAIFVIGFYVMIARLIKAVGIDPDEDIVGLEDMIKAGVN
;
A
#
# COMPACT_ATOMS: atom_id res chain seq x y z
N MET A 1 12.61 -16.40 -3.68
CA MET A 1 13.79 -15.66 -4.19
C MET A 1 13.29 -14.47 -5.01
N PRO A 2 14.04 -13.37 -5.07
CA PRO A 2 13.73 -12.25 -5.96
C PRO A 2 13.67 -12.66 -7.44
N LEU A 3 12.77 -12.02 -8.20
CA LEU A 3 12.52 -12.27 -9.62
C LEU A 3 12.56 -10.98 -10.41
N ALA A 4 13.21 -10.99 -11.57
CA ALA A 4 13.33 -9.85 -12.48
C ALA A 4 12.93 -10.24 -13.89
N LEU A 5 12.34 -9.30 -14.62
CA LEU A 5 12.08 -9.44 -16.04
C LEU A 5 13.17 -8.71 -16.82
N THR A 6 14.03 -9.48 -17.49
CA THR A 6 15.26 -8.99 -18.11
C THR A 6 15.25 -9.15 -19.63
N PHE A 7 16.11 -8.41 -20.33
CA PHE A 7 16.33 -8.54 -21.76
C PHE A 7 17.79 -8.26 -22.11
N ALA A 8 18.36 -9.04 -23.04
CA ALA A 8 19.78 -8.96 -23.36
C ALA A 8 20.10 -7.92 -24.45
N MET A 9 19.25 -7.82 -25.46
CA MET A 9 19.42 -6.91 -26.60
C MET A 9 18.09 -6.25 -26.95
N PRO A 10 18.11 -5.06 -27.57
CA PRO A 10 16.90 -4.46 -28.09
C PRO A 10 16.14 -5.39 -29.05
N SER A 11 14.82 -5.48 -28.90
CA SER A 11 13.93 -6.29 -29.74
C SER A 11 12.58 -5.60 -29.95
N ALA A 12 12.10 -5.58 -31.19
CA ALA A 12 10.74 -5.13 -31.50
C ALA A 12 9.66 -6.08 -30.97
N ARG A 13 10.02 -7.33 -30.65
CA ARG A 13 9.13 -8.34 -30.06
C ARG A 13 9.45 -8.48 -28.57
N ALA A 14 8.90 -7.60 -27.75
CA ALA A 14 9.18 -7.55 -26.32
C ALA A 14 8.79 -8.85 -25.63
N ALA A 15 7.62 -9.41 -25.96
CA ALA A 15 7.13 -10.65 -25.34
C ALA A 15 8.08 -11.85 -25.55
N GLU A 16 8.79 -11.91 -26.69
CA GLU A 16 9.77 -12.97 -27.00
C GLU A 16 11.16 -12.67 -26.42
N ALA A 17 11.48 -11.41 -26.14
CA ALA A 17 12.81 -10.98 -25.69
C ALA A 17 12.96 -10.92 -24.17
N LEU A 18 11.84 -10.86 -23.44
CA LEU A 18 11.82 -10.79 -21.99
C LEU A 18 12.03 -12.17 -21.36
N LEU A 19 12.89 -12.23 -20.35
CA LEU A 19 13.25 -13.44 -19.62
C LEU A 19 12.95 -13.23 -18.13
N LEU A 20 12.30 -14.20 -17.50
CA LEU A 20 12.11 -14.20 -16.06
C LEU A 20 13.36 -14.82 -15.41
N GLU A 21 14.05 -14.05 -14.57
CA GLU A 21 15.30 -14.47 -13.93
C GLU A 21 15.23 -14.35 -12.42
N GLU A 22 15.73 -15.38 -11.73
CA GLU A 22 16.04 -15.31 -10.32
C GLU A 22 17.35 -14.56 -10.07
N TYR A 23 17.40 -13.84 -8.96
CA TYR A 23 18.61 -13.18 -8.49
C TYR A 23 18.60 -13.07 -6.97
N THR A 24 19.78 -12.80 -6.40
CA THR A 24 19.93 -12.66 -4.95
C THR A 24 19.55 -11.25 -4.50
N ALA A 25 18.84 -11.15 -3.38
CA ALA A 25 18.57 -9.87 -2.73
C ALA A 25 19.89 -9.22 -2.28
N LEU A 26 19.96 -7.89 -2.30
CA LEU A 26 21.15 -7.12 -1.97
C LEU A 26 20.94 -6.36 -0.66
N GLU A 27 21.99 -6.31 0.17
CA GLU A 27 22.07 -5.43 1.33
C GLU A 27 22.33 -3.98 0.88
N PRO A 28 21.76 -2.97 1.55
CA PRO A 28 21.97 -1.59 1.18
C PRO A 28 23.38 -1.13 1.59
N LYS A 29 24.06 -0.36 0.72
CA LYS A 29 25.19 0.47 1.17
C LYS A 29 24.72 1.59 2.11
N SER A 30 25.66 2.32 2.70
CA SER A 30 25.35 3.35 3.72
C SER A 30 24.39 4.45 3.23
N ASN A 31 24.39 4.78 1.94
CA ASN A 31 23.53 5.77 1.29
C ASN A 31 22.39 5.16 0.43
N GLU A 32 22.16 3.85 0.54
CA GLU A 32 21.17 3.12 -0.24
C GLU A 32 20.01 2.63 0.63
N VAL A 33 18.91 2.28 -0.02
CA VAL A 33 17.76 1.59 0.58
C VAL A 33 17.47 0.30 -0.17
N VAL A 34 16.98 -0.71 0.53
CA VAL A 34 16.38 -1.91 -0.07
C VAL A 34 14.89 -1.65 -0.26
N VAL A 35 14.40 -1.89 -1.47
CA VAL A 35 12.99 -1.74 -1.83
C VAL A 35 12.43 -3.07 -2.30
N GLU A 36 11.27 -3.44 -1.75
CA GLU A 36 10.37 -4.46 -2.30
C GLU A 36 9.34 -3.75 -3.20
N PHE A 37 9.37 -3.99 -4.51
CA PHE A 37 8.34 -3.46 -5.39
C PHE A 37 7.01 -4.15 -5.12
N LEU A 38 5.93 -3.38 -5.12
CA LEU A 38 4.55 -3.84 -4.89
C LEU A 38 3.75 -3.86 -6.19
N ALA A 39 3.99 -2.88 -7.07
CA ALA A 39 3.38 -2.86 -8.39
C ALA A 39 4.22 -2.06 -9.40
N ALA A 40 4.18 -2.45 -10.68
CA ALA A 40 4.80 -1.70 -11.77
C ALA A 40 3.94 -1.74 -13.05
N PRO A 41 3.61 -0.59 -13.66
CA PRO A 41 2.90 -0.58 -14.92
C PRO A 41 3.78 -1.04 -16.09
N VAL A 42 3.12 -1.47 -17.16
CA VAL A 42 3.71 -1.58 -18.50
C VAL A 42 3.28 -0.36 -19.30
N ASN A 43 4.21 0.56 -19.54
CA ASN A 43 3.97 1.76 -20.32
C ASN A 43 4.43 1.59 -21.78
N PRO A 44 3.88 2.37 -22.72
CA PRO A 44 4.41 2.42 -24.10
C PRO A 44 5.91 2.76 -24.15
N LEU A 45 6.39 3.64 -23.27
CA LEU A 45 7.82 3.97 -23.19
C LEU A 45 8.68 2.74 -22.83
N ASP A 46 8.20 1.84 -21.96
CA ASP A 46 8.95 0.63 -21.60
C ASP A 46 9.13 -0.27 -22.84
N LEU A 47 8.10 -0.35 -23.68
CA LEU A 47 8.16 -1.08 -24.95
C LEU A 47 9.10 -0.40 -25.95
N MET A 48 9.15 0.94 -25.99
CA MET A 48 10.12 1.68 -26.80
C MET A 48 11.56 1.47 -26.32
N VAL A 49 11.78 1.39 -25.01
CA VAL A 49 13.09 1.05 -24.42
C VAL A 49 13.51 -0.34 -24.85
N LEU A 50 12.61 -1.34 -24.74
CA LEU A 50 12.87 -2.70 -25.20
C LEU A 50 13.17 -2.76 -26.68
N ALA A 51 12.50 -1.96 -27.50
CA ALA A 51 12.75 -1.86 -28.94
C ALA A 51 14.02 -1.06 -29.29
N GLY A 52 14.72 -0.45 -28.32
CA GLY A 52 15.90 0.38 -28.55
C GLY A 52 15.59 1.74 -29.17
N GLN A 53 14.35 2.21 -29.06
CA GLN A 53 13.83 3.44 -29.69
C GLN A 53 13.67 4.61 -28.71
N TYR A 54 13.90 4.39 -27.41
CA TYR A 54 13.82 5.44 -26.40
C TYR A 54 15.21 6.04 -26.09
N PRO A 55 15.34 7.36 -25.92
CA PRO A 55 16.64 8.01 -25.73
C PRO A 55 17.32 7.70 -24.39
N ILE A 56 16.55 7.39 -23.34
CA ILE A 56 17.08 7.06 -22.02
C ILE A 56 17.20 5.55 -21.90
N LYS A 57 18.41 5.06 -21.63
CA LYS A 57 18.70 3.63 -21.49
C LYS A 57 18.37 3.12 -20.08
N PRO A 58 18.07 1.83 -19.91
CA PRO A 58 18.00 1.22 -18.59
C PRO A 58 19.38 1.24 -17.92
N ASN A 59 19.40 1.56 -16.63
CA ASN A 59 20.63 1.73 -15.85
C ASN A 59 21.00 0.48 -15.05
N PHE A 60 20.08 -0.48 -14.92
CA PHE A 60 20.27 -1.64 -14.06
C PHE A 60 20.30 -2.95 -14.85
N GLN A 61 21.14 -3.88 -14.40
CA GLN A 61 21.26 -5.21 -14.97
C GLN A 61 21.20 -6.29 -13.88
N VAL A 62 20.58 -7.41 -14.23
CA VAL A 62 20.64 -8.69 -13.50
C VAL A 62 21.29 -9.70 -14.44
N ASN A 63 22.28 -10.45 -13.95
CA ASN A 63 22.96 -11.49 -14.75
C ASN A 63 23.48 -10.99 -16.12
N GLY A 64 23.92 -9.73 -16.20
CA GLY A 64 24.40 -9.08 -17.43
C GLY A 64 23.31 -8.67 -18.43
N LYS A 65 22.03 -8.74 -18.05
CA LYS A 65 20.86 -8.38 -18.87
C LYS A 65 20.13 -7.19 -18.24
N TYR A 66 19.59 -6.30 -19.06
CA TYR A 66 18.91 -5.11 -18.58
C TYR A 66 17.55 -5.44 -17.96
N VAL A 67 17.18 -4.75 -16.89
CA VAL A 67 15.83 -4.85 -16.29
C VAL A 67 14.93 -3.75 -16.85
N GLY A 68 13.74 -4.11 -17.33
CA GLY A 68 12.73 -3.17 -17.82
C GLY A 68 11.97 -2.46 -16.70
N GLY A 69 11.10 -1.51 -17.06
CA GLY A 69 10.25 -0.79 -16.13
C GLY A 69 10.85 0.52 -15.63
N PHE A 70 10.14 1.62 -15.89
CA PHE A 70 10.55 2.98 -15.51
C PHE A 70 9.71 3.56 -14.38
N ASP A 71 8.58 2.92 -14.06
CA ASP A 71 7.63 3.34 -13.05
C ASP A 71 7.21 2.18 -12.18
N GLY A 72 6.71 2.49 -11.00
CA GLY A 72 6.18 1.52 -10.06
C GLY A 72 6.12 2.13 -8.67
N VAL A 73 5.61 1.33 -7.75
CA VAL A 73 5.61 1.64 -6.33
C VAL A 73 6.29 0.49 -5.60
N GLY A 74 7.14 0.83 -4.65
CA GLY A 74 7.75 -0.13 -3.75
C GLY A 74 7.66 0.33 -2.30
N ARG A 75 8.05 -0.56 -1.40
CA ARG A 75 8.18 -0.32 0.03
C ARG A 75 9.64 -0.43 0.43
N VAL A 76 10.12 0.51 1.21
CA VAL A 76 11.45 0.41 1.81
C VAL A 76 11.44 -0.70 2.86
N LEU A 77 12.33 -1.68 2.71
CA LEU A 77 12.53 -2.77 3.69
C LEU A 77 13.64 -2.44 4.69
N ALA A 78 14.72 -1.85 4.19
CA ALA A 78 15.91 -1.53 4.98
C ALA A 78 16.60 -0.29 4.40
N ARG A 79 17.41 0.38 5.22
CA ARG A 79 18.19 1.56 4.82
C ARG A 79 19.61 1.48 5.34
N GLY A 80 20.54 2.04 4.58
CA GLY A 80 21.89 2.31 5.05
C GLY A 80 21.90 3.40 6.13
N GLY A 81 22.97 3.42 6.94
CA GLY A 81 23.07 4.31 8.10
C GLY A 81 23.12 5.80 7.79
N ASP A 82 23.49 6.20 6.57
CA ASP A 82 23.56 7.61 6.14
C ASP A 82 22.22 8.09 5.53
N VAL A 83 21.25 7.19 5.34
CA VAL A 83 19.94 7.54 4.77
C VAL A 83 19.01 8.06 5.86
N THR A 84 18.68 9.35 5.80
CA THR A 84 17.72 10.00 6.71
C THR A 84 16.41 10.39 6.04
N SER A 85 16.36 10.46 4.70
CA SER A 85 15.19 10.90 3.93
C SER A 85 14.10 9.82 3.77
N LEU A 86 14.45 8.55 3.98
CA LEU A 86 13.56 7.40 3.85
C LEU A 86 13.71 6.49 5.08
N ALA A 87 12.63 5.82 5.45
CA ALA A 87 12.54 4.86 6.54
C ALA A 87 11.89 3.54 6.08
N PRO A 88 12.20 2.40 6.72
CA PRO A 88 11.47 1.15 6.50
C PRO A 88 9.96 1.35 6.65
N GLY A 89 9.18 0.77 5.73
CA GLY A 89 7.73 0.92 5.65
C GLY A 89 7.25 2.02 4.70
N ASP A 90 8.09 3.01 4.38
CA ASP A 90 7.74 4.07 3.44
C ASP A 90 7.38 3.51 2.06
N LEU A 91 6.30 4.01 1.48
CA LEU A 91 5.99 3.80 0.08
C LEU A 91 6.81 4.78 -0.76
N VAL A 92 7.45 4.26 -1.80
CA VAL A 92 8.34 5.02 -2.67
C VAL A 92 8.05 4.74 -4.14
N ILE A 93 8.29 5.74 -4.98
CA ILE A 93 8.24 5.62 -6.44
C ILE A 93 9.56 6.12 -7.05
N PRO A 94 9.93 5.69 -8.27
CA PRO A 94 11.11 6.20 -8.96
C PRO A 94 11.07 7.72 -9.16
N ASN A 95 12.07 8.42 -8.66
CA ASN A 95 12.34 9.81 -9.03
C ASN A 95 13.17 9.88 -10.32
N THR A 96 14.20 9.03 -10.41
CA THR A 96 15.08 8.87 -11.58
C THR A 96 14.49 7.88 -12.60
N LEU A 97 14.72 8.11 -13.90
CA LEU A 97 14.28 7.21 -14.98
C LEU A 97 15.26 6.04 -15.19
N GLY A 98 14.75 4.90 -15.65
CA GLY A 98 15.57 3.74 -16.04
C GLY A 98 16.08 2.90 -14.86
N LEU A 99 15.43 2.99 -13.70
CA LEU A 99 15.80 2.24 -12.49
C LEU A 99 15.49 0.73 -12.59
N GLY A 100 14.62 0.30 -13.51
CA GLY A 100 14.32 -1.11 -13.79
C GLY A 100 13.31 -1.71 -12.81
N THR A 101 12.10 -1.19 -12.74
CA THR A 101 11.09 -1.58 -11.75
C THR A 101 10.43 -2.94 -12.00
N TRP A 102 10.68 -3.59 -13.14
CA TRP A 102 10.16 -4.94 -13.42
C TRP A 102 10.94 -6.03 -12.71
N ARG A 103 11.03 -5.92 -11.38
CA ARG A 103 11.68 -6.86 -10.49
C ARG A 103 11.09 -6.73 -9.09
N THR A 104 11.13 -7.80 -8.29
CA THR A 104 10.50 -7.79 -6.97
C THR A 104 11.31 -7.00 -5.93
N HIS A 105 12.64 -6.94 -6.04
CA HIS A 105 13.51 -6.28 -5.05
C HIS A 105 14.65 -5.49 -5.69
N ALA A 106 15.11 -4.41 -5.05
CA ALA A 106 16.37 -3.78 -5.43
C ALA A 106 16.99 -2.91 -4.34
N THR A 107 18.26 -2.57 -4.52
CA THR A 107 18.88 -1.44 -3.84
C THR A 107 18.87 -0.19 -4.72
N PHE A 108 18.66 0.97 -4.11
CA PHE A 108 18.66 2.28 -4.76
C PHE A 108 19.37 3.30 -3.89
N LEU A 109 19.99 4.32 -4.51
CA LEU A 109 20.34 5.53 -3.76
C LEU A 109 19.05 6.16 -3.24
N ALA A 110 19.07 6.67 -2.00
CA ALA A 110 17.86 7.26 -1.42
C ALA A 110 17.25 8.39 -2.29
N ASN A 111 18.09 9.18 -2.97
CA ASN A 111 17.66 10.30 -3.83
C ASN A 111 17.10 9.86 -5.20
N ASP A 112 17.29 8.59 -5.60
CA ASP A 112 16.67 8.06 -6.82
C ASP A 112 15.18 7.77 -6.64
N LEU A 113 14.70 7.87 -5.41
CA LEU A 113 13.33 7.58 -5.00
C LEU A 113 12.71 8.82 -4.37
N ILE A 114 11.38 8.90 -4.44
CA ILE A 114 10.59 9.88 -3.70
C ILE A 114 9.55 9.14 -2.87
N ALA A 115 9.43 9.50 -1.60
CA ALA A 115 8.40 8.99 -0.72
C ALA A 115 7.03 9.50 -1.18
N ILE A 116 6.02 8.64 -1.10
CA ILE A 116 4.63 9.01 -1.34
C ILE A 116 3.81 8.69 -0.08
N PRO A 117 2.69 9.41 0.14
CA PRO A 117 1.80 9.10 1.24
C PRO A 117 1.32 7.64 1.18
N ALA A 118 1.05 7.08 2.36
CA ALA A 118 0.49 5.75 2.47
C ALA A 118 -0.84 5.64 1.70
N ILE A 119 -0.96 4.62 0.87
CA ILE A 119 -2.13 4.33 0.06
C ILE A 119 -2.29 2.82 -0.06
N SER A 120 -3.50 2.32 0.15
CA SER A 120 -3.79 0.88 0.14
C SER A 120 -3.82 0.30 -1.29
N ASP A 121 -4.30 1.07 -2.27
CA ASP A 121 -4.30 0.67 -3.68
C ASP A 121 -2.94 0.95 -4.32
N VAL A 122 -2.08 -0.06 -4.30
CA VAL A 122 -0.76 -0.03 -4.94
C VAL A 122 -0.85 0.14 -6.46
N SER A 123 -1.97 -0.22 -7.09
CA SER A 123 -2.17 -0.04 -8.53
C SER A 123 -2.31 1.43 -8.89
N PHE A 124 -3.01 2.21 -8.04
CA PHE A 124 -3.11 3.66 -8.19
C PHE A 124 -1.76 4.34 -7.91
N ALA A 125 -1.08 3.92 -6.84
CA ALA A 125 0.26 4.41 -6.51
C ALA A 125 1.26 4.21 -7.67
N ALA A 126 1.21 3.05 -8.33
CA ALA A 126 2.09 2.70 -9.45
C ALA A 126 1.91 3.60 -10.70
N ILE A 127 0.77 4.29 -10.83
CA ILE A 127 0.49 5.21 -11.97
C ILE A 127 0.50 6.68 -11.56
N LEU A 128 0.80 6.99 -10.30
CA LEU A 128 0.69 8.33 -9.73
C LEU A 128 1.56 9.35 -10.49
N LYS A 129 2.80 8.98 -10.83
CA LYS A 129 3.69 9.83 -11.65
C LYS A 129 3.30 9.81 -13.13
N THR A 130 3.21 8.62 -13.74
CA THR A 130 3.04 8.49 -15.20
C THR A 130 1.71 8.95 -15.74
N SER A 131 0.64 8.73 -15.00
CA SER A 131 -0.72 9.02 -15.46
C SER A 131 -1.33 10.21 -14.75
N VAL A 132 -1.31 10.21 -13.41
CA VAL A 132 -2.00 11.23 -12.60
C VAL A 132 -1.30 12.58 -12.72
N LEU A 133 -0.01 12.67 -12.38
CA LEU A 133 0.74 13.92 -12.51
C LEU A 133 0.91 14.38 -13.95
N THR A 134 1.11 13.46 -14.89
CA THR A 134 1.13 13.80 -16.33
C THR A 134 -0.16 14.50 -16.75
N ALA A 135 -1.33 13.93 -16.40
CA ALA A 135 -2.61 14.55 -16.70
C ALA A 135 -2.77 15.90 -16.00
N TYR A 136 -2.36 16.00 -14.73
CA TYR A 136 -2.38 17.27 -14.00
C TYR A 136 -1.54 18.35 -14.69
N PHE A 137 -0.28 18.06 -15.04
CA PHE A 137 0.59 19.03 -15.71
C PHE A 137 0.10 19.40 -17.10
N LEU A 138 -0.53 18.48 -17.84
CA LEU A 138 -1.18 18.81 -19.12
C LEU A 138 -2.32 19.83 -18.93
N LEU A 139 -3.05 19.79 -17.82
CA LEU A 139 -4.13 20.72 -17.53
C LEU A 139 -3.67 22.01 -16.85
N GLU A 140 -2.61 21.94 -16.05
CA GLU A 140 -2.10 23.06 -15.28
C GLU A 140 -1.18 23.96 -16.10
N ASP A 141 -0.18 23.36 -16.75
CA ASP A 141 0.96 24.10 -17.30
C ASP A 141 0.75 24.46 -18.78
N MET A 142 -0.13 23.74 -19.49
CA MET A 142 -0.27 23.90 -20.93
C MET A 142 -1.28 24.97 -21.33
N ARG A 143 -2.38 25.09 -20.59
CA ARG A 143 -3.43 26.07 -20.88
C ARG A 143 -4.32 26.30 -19.66
N GLN A 144 -4.44 27.55 -19.22
CA GLN A 144 -5.50 27.92 -18.28
C GLN A 144 -6.87 27.77 -18.93
N LEU A 145 -7.70 26.91 -18.37
CA LEU A 145 -9.08 26.66 -18.78
C LEU A 145 -10.05 27.18 -17.74
N LYS A 146 -11.25 27.57 -18.19
CA LYS A 146 -12.34 28.02 -17.32
C LYS A 146 -13.47 27.00 -17.32
N PRO A 147 -14.32 26.98 -16.28
CA PRO A 147 -15.54 26.19 -16.31
C PRO A 147 -16.35 26.46 -17.58
N GLY A 148 -16.77 25.39 -18.26
CA GLY A 148 -17.47 25.45 -19.56
C GLY A 148 -16.57 25.36 -20.80
N ASP A 149 -15.25 25.47 -20.64
CA ASP A 149 -14.30 25.16 -21.73
C ASP A 149 -14.25 23.66 -22.00
N TRP A 150 -13.78 23.31 -23.21
CA TRP A 150 -13.67 21.94 -23.66
C TRP A 150 -12.23 21.56 -23.99
N ILE A 151 -11.92 20.30 -23.70
CA ILE A 151 -10.70 19.60 -24.10
C ILE A 151 -11.09 18.54 -25.12
N ILE A 152 -10.26 18.33 -26.14
CA ILE A 152 -10.35 17.16 -27.02
C ILE A 152 -9.03 16.39 -26.96
N GLN A 153 -9.10 15.07 -26.86
CA GLN A 153 -7.91 14.22 -26.74
C GLN A 153 -8.04 12.97 -27.60
N ASN A 154 -6.96 12.54 -28.26
CA ASN A 154 -6.89 11.20 -28.85
C ASN A 154 -6.32 10.18 -27.85
N ALA A 155 -6.33 8.91 -28.25
CA ALA A 155 -6.07 7.78 -27.36
C ALA A 155 -6.95 7.83 -26.10
N GLY A 156 -8.24 8.16 -26.27
CA GLY A 156 -9.16 8.51 -25.18
C GLY A 156 -9.40 7.45 -24.09
N LEU A 157 -9.00 6.19 -24.33
CA LEU A 157 -9.03 5.10 -23.35
C LEU A 157 -7.73 4.95 -22.55
N SER A 158 -6.69 5.72 -22.84
CA SER A 158 -5.42 5.68 -22.11
C SER A 158 -5.59 6.11 -20.65
N THR A 159 -4.73 5.64 -19.76
CA THR A 159 -4.81 6.04 -18.34
C THR A 159 -4.57 7.53 -18.13
N ILE A 160 -3.73 8.17 -18.96
CA ILE A 160 -3.53 9.63 -18.94
C ILE A 160 -4.84 10.32 -19.36
N SER A 161 -5.45 9.89 -20.47
CA SER A 161 -6.71 10.45 -20.96
C SER A 161 -7.86 10.29 -19.97
N GLN A 162 -7.93 9.14 -19.28
CA GLN A 162 -8.91 8.91 -18.21
C GLN A 162 -8.65 9.80 -16.99
N MET A 163 -7.38 10.03 -16.63
CA MET A 163 -7.04 11.01 -15.57
C MET A 163 -7.36 12.45 -15.98
N VAL A 164 -7.11 12.82 -17.25
CA VAL A 164 -7.47 14.14 -17.79
C VAL A 164 -8.96 14.39 -17.64
N VAL A 165 -9.82 13.42 -17.98
CA VAL A 165 -11.28 13.53 -17.81
C VAL A 165 -11.63 13.87 -16.36
N GLN A 166 -11.14 13.07 -15.41
CA GLN A 166 -11.48 13.23 -14.00
C GLN A 166 -10.97 14.57 -13.44
N ILE A 167 -9.72 14.94 -13.72
CA ILE A 167 -9.14 16.19 -13.22
C ILE A 167 -9.79 17.42 -13.90
N ALA A 168 -10.16 17.33 -15.17
CA ALA A 168 -10.88 18.40 -15.88
C ALA A 168 -12.28 18.61 -15.29
N HIS A 169 -12.99 17.53 -14.94
CA HIS A 169 -14.30 17.61 -14.29
C HIS A 169 -14.23 18.29 -12.93
N LEU A 170 -13.17 18.05 -12.13
CA LEU A 170 -12.93 18.77 -10.88
C LEU A 170 -12.79 20.30 -11.08
N ARG A 171 -12.43 20.74 -12.29
CA ARG A 171 -12.28 22.15 -12.69
C ARG A 171 -13.50 22.71 -13.46
N GLY A 172 -14.58 21.92 -13.59
CA GLY A 172 -15.76 22.29 -14.39
C GLY A 172 -15.51 22.36 -15.91
N VAL A 173 -14.44 21.72 -16.38
CA VAL A 173 -14.04 21.64 -17.79
C VAL A 173 -14.53 20.31 -18.38
N LYS A 174 -15.06 20.34 -19.60
CA LYS A 174 -15.60 19.15 -20.28
C LYS A 174 -14.59 18.52 -21.22
N VAL A 175 -14.69 17.21 -21.45
CA VAL A 175 -13.71 16.45 -22.25
C VAL A 175 -14.37 15.62 -23.34
N ILE A 176 -13.80 15.71 -24.55
CA ILE A 176 -14.09 14.84 -25.69
C ILE A 176 -12.95 13.82 -25.81
N SER A 177 -13.26 12.54 -25.65
CA SER A 177 -12.31 11.44 -25.83
C SER A 177 -12.47 10.82 -27.21
N VAL A 178 -11.41 10.84 -28.00
CA VAL A 178 -11.38 10.30 -29.36
C VAL A 178 -10.70 8.93 -29.34
N ILE A 179 -11.41 7.94 -29.87
CA ILE A 179 -11.00 6.55 -29.92
C ILE A 179 -10.80 6.17 -31.38
N ARG A 180 -9.78 5.38 -31.67
CA ARG A 180 -9.54 4.87 -33.03
C ARG A 180 -10.69 4.00 -33.52
N ASP A 181 -10.93 4.02 -34.83
CA ASP A 181 -12.06 3.34 -35.49
C ASP A 181 -12.12 1.81 -35.30
N ARG A 182 -11.00 1.19 -34.92
CA ARG A 182 -10.87 -0.28 -34.75
C ARG A 182 -11.13 -0.79 -33.33
N ALA A 183 -11.46 0.07 -32.38
CA ALA A 183 -11.83 -0.35 -31.02
C ALA A 183 -13.34 -0.57 -30.94
N PRO A 184 -13.82 -1.75 -30.50
CA PRO A 184 -15.25 -1.99 -30.44
C PRO A 184 -15.89 -1.13 -29.32
N GLU A 185 -17.12 -0.65 -29.54
CA GLU A 185 -17.77 0.31 -28.63
C GLU A 185 -18.06 -0.28 -27.23
N ASP A 186 -18.22 -1.60 -27.14
CA ASP A 186 -18.48 -2.32 -25.88
C ASP A 186 -17.31 -2.28 -24.89
N ILE A 187 -16.09 -1.94 -25.33
CA ILE A 187 -14.93 -1.75 -24.45
C ILE A 187 -14.72 -0.29 -24.02
N TRP A 188 -15.54 0.65 -24.49
CA TRP A 188 -15.37 2.06 -24.15
C TRP A 188 -15.72 2.29 -22.70
N ASP A 189 -14.71 2.59 -21.90
CA ASP A 189 -14.79 2.67 -20.45
C ASP A 189 -14.16 3.99 -19.99
N THR A 190 -14.90 5.07 -20.20
CA THR A 190 -14.45 6.43 -19.93
C THR A 190 -15.62 7.28 -19.46
N GLU A 191 -15.36 8.20 -18.52
CA GLU A 191 -16.34 9.16 -18.02
C GLU A 191 -16.40 10.45 -18.88
N ALA A 192 -15.74 10.47 -20.04
CA ALA A 192 -15.71 11.66 -20.91
C ALA A 192 -17.12 12.11 -21.32
N ASP A 193 -17.33 13.43 -21.40
CA ASP A 193 -18.63 14.02 -21.76
C ASP A 193 -19.09 13.61 -23.16
N ILE A 194 -18.14 13.44 -24.08
CA ILE A 194 -18.37 12.98 -25.45
C ILE A 194 -17.29 11.97 -25.80
N VAL A 195 -17.69 10.87 -26.42
CA VAL A 195 -16.78 9.88 -26.99
C VAL A 195 -17.04 9.79 -28.50
N LEU A 196 -15.99 9.88 -29.31
CA LEU A 196 -16.06 9.85 -30.77
C LEU A 196 -15.06 8.86 -31.35
N ASN A 197 -15.39 8.33 -32.52
CA ASN A 197 -14.42 7.64 -33.35
C ASN A 197 -13.52 8.65 -34.08
N GLU A 198 -12.32 8.21 -34.44
CA GLU A 198 -11.36 9.04 -35.17
C GLU A 198 -11.87 9.43 -36.57
N SER A 199 -12.69 8.58 -37.21
CA SER A 199 -13.37 8.84 -38.48
C SER A 199 -14.45 9.92 -38.38
N ASP A 200 -14.98 10.20 -37.18
CA ASP A 200 -15.97 11.27 -36.98
C ASP A 200 -15.33 12.67 -37.05
N LEU A 201 -14.00 12.76 -36.93
CA LEU A 201 -13.30 14.04 -36.91
C LEU A 201 -12.91 14.53 -38.31
N PRO A 202 -12.89 15.87 -38.52
CA PRO A 202 -13.23 16.92 -37.56
C PRO A 202 -14.72 17.33 -37.58
N ASP A 203 -15.54 16.68 -38.40
CA ASP A 203 -16.86 17.19 -38.82
C ASP A 203 -18.03 16.71 -37.95
N ALA A 204 -17.78 15.95 -36.88
CA ALA A 204 -18.79 15.47 -35.95
C ALA A 204 -19.70 16.62 -35.49
N GLN A 205 -21.00 16.53 -35.79
CA GLN A 205 -21.98 17.59 -35.52
C GLN A 205 -22.02 17.98 -34.04
N VAL A 206 -21.77 17.02 -33.14
CA VAL A 206 -21.73 17.23 -31.70
C VAL A 206 -20.61 18.19 -31.27
N LEU A 207 -19.60 18.46 -32.10
CA LEU A 207 -18.51 19.39 -31.79
C LEU A 207 -18.88 20.87 -32.02
N LYS A 208 -19.95 21.12 -32.79
CA LYS A 208 -20.35 22.50 -33.12
C LYS A 208 -20.68 23.31 -31.87
N ASP A 209 -20.34 24.61 -31.94
CA ASP A 209 -20.55 25.63 -30.91
C ASP A 209 -19.85 25.36 -29.56
N LYS A 210 -18.94 24.38 -29.49
CA LYS A 210 -18.13 24.11 -28.29
C LYS A 210 -16.83 24.89 -28.31
N ARG A 211 -16.50 25.49 -27.16
CA ARG A 211 -15.26 26.23 -26.96
C ARG A 211 -14.10 25.27 -26.64
N ILE A 212 -13.65 24.51 -27.64
CA ILE A 212 -12.57 23.53 -27.54
C ILE A 212 -11.21 24.26 -27.57
N LEU A 213 -10.60 24.47 -26.40
CA LEU A 213 -9.40 25.30 -26.25
C LEU A 213 -8.12 24.53 -25.99
N LEU A 214 -8.22 23.24 -25.67
CA LEU A 214 -7.06 22.39 -25.42
C LEU A 214 -7.21 21.10 -26.21
N GLY A 215 -6.22 20.83 -27.07
CA GLY A 215 -6.12 19.60 -27.85
C GLY A 215 -4.94 18.81 -27.33
N LEU A 216 -5.18 17.64 -26.75
CA LEU A 216 -4.14 16.78 -26.20
C LEU A 216 -3.88 15.62 -27.15
N ASP A 217 -2.65 15.51 -27.63
CA ASP A 217 -2.24 14.50 -28.62
C ASP A 217 -1.11 13.61 -28.08
N SER A 218 -1.35 12.30 -28.06
CA SER A 218 -0.34 11.27 -27.79
C SER A 218 -0.07 10.35 -28.98
N VAL A 219 -0.79 10.53 -30.09
CA VAL A 219 -0.67 9.66 -31.27
C VAL A 219 0.27 10.27 -32.29
N PHE A 220 0.16 11.58 -32.53
CA PHE A 220 0.79 12.30 -33.63
C PHE A 220 0.21 11.94 -35.02
N GLY A 221 0.85 12.42 -36.09
CA GLY A 221 0.43 12.15 -37.48
C GLY A 221 -0.98 12.67 -37.82
N GLN A 222 -1.72 11.92 -38.65
CA GLN A 222 -3.06 12.32 -39.09
C GLN A 222 -4.06 12.46 -37.93
N SER A 223 -3.89 11.68 -36.86
CA SER A 223 -4.72 11.79 -35.66
C SER A 223 -4.57 13.17 -35.02
N ALA A 224 -3.33 13.62 -34.89
CA ALA A 224 -3.02 14.96 -34.38
C ALA A 224 -3.55 16.07 -35.29
N GLU A 225 -3.47 15.91 -36.61
CA GLU A 225 -4.03 16.87 -37.58
C GLU A 225 -5.56 17.02 -37.39
N LYS A 226 -6.27 15.90 -37.17
CA LYS A 226 -7.70 15.91 -36.86
C LYS A 226 -8.00 16.60 -35.53
N ILE A 227 -7.24 16.29 -34.48
CA ILE A 227 -7.37 16.95 -33.16
C ILE A 227 -7.16 18.47 -33.27
N ALA A 228 -6.10 18.91 -33.96
CA ALA A 228 -5.83 20.31 -34.20
C ALA A 228 -6.95 21.01 -35.00
N SER A 229 -7.59 20.28 -35.92
CA SER A 229 -8.70 20.80 -36.73
C SER A 229 -9.99 21.04 -35.94
N CYS A 230 -10.16 20.40 -34.79
CA CYS A 230 -11.30 20.59 -33.90
C CYS A 230 -11.15 21.80 -32.95
N LEU A 231 -9.97 22.44 -32.90
CA LEU A 231 -9.71 23.53 -31.96
C LEU A 231 -10.43 24.82 -32.35
N SER A 232 -11.03 25.47 -31.34
CA SER A 232 -11.53 26.84 -31.45
C SER A 232 -10.38 27.83 -31.68
N SER A 233 -10.70 29.03 -32.17
CA SER A 233 -9.71 30.11 -32.27
C SER A 233 -9.02 30.35 -30.92
N HIS A 234 -7.71 30.58 -30.95
CA HIS A 234 -6.82 30.69 -29.78
C HIS A 234 -6.72 29.41 -28.93
N GLY A 235 -7.11 28.26 -29.48
CA GLY A 235 -6.87 26.96 -28.88
C GLY A 235 -5.38 26.64 -28.80
N THR A 236 -5.02 25.77 -27.87
CA THR A 236 -3.67 25.24 -27.69
C THR A 236 -3.67 23.76 -28.03
N PHE A 237 -2.88 23.38 -29.03
CA PHE A 237 -2.55 22.00 -29.31
C PHE A 237 -1.29 21.62 -28.52
N VAL A 238 -1.32 20.48 -27.84
CA VAL A 238 -0.21 19.95 -27.04
C VAL A 238 0.07 18.53 -27.50
N ASN A 239 1.27 18.31 -28.05
CA ASN A 239 1.78 16.95 -28.25
C ASN A 239 2.55 16.50 -27.00
N TYR A 240 2.19 15.34 -26.47
CA TYR A 240 2.79 14.74 -25.28
C TYR A 240 3.23 13.29 -25.48
N GLY A 241 3.17 12.78 -26.71
CA GLY A 241 3.58 11.42 -27.04
C GLY A 241 3.50 11.14 -28.54
N GLN A 242 4.02 9.98 -28.92
CA GLN A 242 3.96 9.50 -30.30
C GLN A 242 3.67 7.99 -30.30
N LEU A 243 2.40 7.63 -30.50
CA LEU A 243 1.96 6.25 -30.70
C LEU A 243 1.83 5.86 -32.17
N SER A 244 1.82 6.84 -33.09
CA SER A 244 1.84 6.57 -34.52
C SER A 244 3.21 6.10 -34.97
N ASP A 245 3.22 5.35 -36.07
CA ASP A 245 4.45 5.00 -36.77
C ASP A 245 5.16 6.24 -37.34
N GLY A 246 6.40 6.05 -37.80
CA GLY A 246 7.19 7.07 -38.49
C GLY A 246 8.34 7.67 -37.67
N GLY A 247 8.39 7.41 -36.36
CA GLY A 247 9.50 7.84 -35.50
C GLY A 247 9.75 9.35 -35.52
N PRO A 248 10.98 9.83 -35.23
CA PRO A 248 11.27 11.26 -35.06
C PRO A 248 11.14 12.11 -36.34
N THR A 249 10.93 11.48 -37.51
CA THR A 249 10.76 12.19 -38.80
C THR A 249 9.30 12.31 -39.22
N SER A 250 8.37 11.77 -38.44
CA SER A 250 6.93 11.97 -38.66
C SER A 250 6.58 13.47 -38.58
N CYS A 251 5.49 13.86 -39.23
CA CYS A 251 5.09 15.27 -39.33
C CYS A 251 3.58 15.43 -39.09
N VAL A 252 3.20 16.60 -38.58
CA VAL A 252 1.81 17.08 -38.49
C VAL A 252 1.67 18.28 -39.42
N LYS A 253 0.79 18.17 -40.41
CA LYS A 253 0.48 19.26 -41.34
C LYS A 253 -0.46 20.25 -40.67
N VAL A 254 0.00 21.49 -40.52
CA VAL A 254 -0.80 22.59 -40.00
C VAL A 254 -1.16 23.53 -41.15
N PRO A 255 -2.43 23.60 -41.59
CA PRO A 255 -2.86 24.56 -42.59
C PRO A 255 -2.66 26.02 -42.11
N HIS A 256 -2.38 26.93 -43.05
CA HIS A 256 -2.25 28.37 -42.76
C HIS A 256 -3.47 28.95 -42.01
N GLN A 257 -4.67 28.42 -42.27
CA GLN A 257 -5.89 28.79 -41.54
C GLN A 257 -5.78 28.54 -40.03
N GLN A 258 -5.26 27.39 -39.63
CA GLN A 258 -5.12 27.04 -38.21
C GLN A 258 -4.04 27.90 -37.53
N PHE A 259 -2.92 28.11 -38.23
CA PHE A 259 -1.81 28.88 -37.68
C PHE A 259 -2.13 30.37 -37.58
N PHE A 260 -2.48 31.01 -38.71
CA PHE A 260 -2.63 32.47 -38.78
C PHE A 260 -4.03 32.95 -38.41
N TRP A 261 -5.08 32.37 -38.99
CA TRP A 261 -6.45 32.88 -38.83
C TRP A 261 -7.11 32.42 -37.53
N ASN A 262 -6.94 31.15 -37.16
CA ASN A 262 -7.44 30.62 -35.90
C ASN A 262 -6.46 30.91 -34.74
N ARG A 263 -5.22 31.32 -35.02
CA ARG A 263 -4.20 31.67 -34.01
C ARG A 263 -3.98 30.54 -33.01
N LEU A 264 -3.92 29.31 -33.49
CA LEU A 264 -3.63 28.16 -32.64
C LEU A 264 -2.19 28.24 -32.12
N SER A 265 -2.00 27.88 -30.85
CA SER A 265 -0.68 27.69 -30.27
C SER A 265 -0.33 26.20 -30.30
N PHE A 266 0.89 25.87 -30.71
CA PHE A 266 1.40 24.49 -30.71
C PHE A 266 2.49 24.37 -29.66
N ARG A 267 2.33 23.43 -28.73
CA ARG A 267 3.26 23.18 -27.63
C ARG A 267 3.68 21.71 -27.61
N SER A 268 4.90 21.46 -27.16
CA SER A 268 5.36 20.13 -26.76
C SER A 268 5.29 20.00 -25.25
N PHE A 269 5.11 18.77 -24.76
CA PHE A 269 5.09 18.45 -23.34
C PHE A 269 6.08 17.32 -23.03
N ARG A 270 6.81 17.45 -21.92
CA ARG A 270 7.66 16.39 -21.36
C ARG A 270 7.43 16.31 -19.86
N GLY A 271 6.82 15.22 -19.40
CA GLY A 271 6.46 15.06 -17.98
C GLY A 271 7.63 15.27 -17.02
N SER A 272 8.84 14.84 -17.38
CA SER A 272 10.04 15.08 -16.58
C SER A 272 10.46 16.55 -16.52
N GLU A 273 10.31 17.30 -17.61
CA GLU A 273 10.59 18.74 -17.66
C GLU A 273 9.57 19.51 -16.81
N GLN A 274 8.30 19.14 -16.87
CA GLN A 274 7.25 19.74 -16.06
C GLN A 274 7.40 19.41 -14.57
N ALA A 275 7.80 18.18 -14.23
CA ALA A 275 8.14 17.84 -12.86
C ALA A 275 9.34 18.64 -12.34
N ALA A 276 10.39 18.83 -13.16
CA ALA A 276 11.59 19.57 -12.79
C ALA A 276 11.38 21.09 -12.60
N MET A 277 10.23 21.63 -12.98
CA MET A 277 9.84 23.03 -12.68
C MET A 277 9.36 23.22 -11.24
N ARG A 278 9.25 22.15 -10.46
CA ARG A 278 8.76 22.12 -9.08
C ARG A 278 9.86 21.64 -8.16
N SER A 279 9.86 22.15 -6.93
CA SER A 279 10.69 21.65 -5.84
C SER A 279 10.21 20.28 -5.36
N ASP A 280 11.08 19.55 -4.65
CA ASP A 280 10.73 18.25 -4.06
C ASP A 280 9.53 18.37 -3.12
N SER A 281 9.46 19.44 -2.31
CA SER A 281 8.32 19.71 -1.42
C SER A 281 7.02 19.92 -2.19
N GLU A 282 7.04 20.66 -3.31
CA GLU A 282 5.84 20.85 -4.14
C GLU A 282 5.39 19.54 -4.78
N MET A 283 6.33 18.67 -5.16
CA MET A 283 6.03 17.34 -5.69
C MET A 283 5.42 16.44 -4.61
N GLU A 284 5.96 16.44 -3.39
CA GLU A 284 5.40 15.73 -2.24
C GLU A 284 3.98 16.20 -1.91
N ASP A 285 3.73 17.51 -1.93
CA ASP A 285 2.41 18.08 -1.70
C ASP A 285 1.41 17.69 -2.80
N LEU A 286 1.84 17.63 -4.06
CA LEU A 286 1.01 17.12 -5.15
C LEU A 286 0.68 15.64 -4.97
N TYR A 287 1.64 14.82 -4.57
CA TYR A 287 1.39 13.40 -4.29
C TYR A 287 0.40 13.24 -3.14
N ARG A 288 0.57 13.99 -2.05
CA ARG A 288 -0.37 14.04 -0.92
C ARG A 288 -1.78 14.39 -1.37
N TRP A 289 -1.91 15.47 -2.12
CA TRP A 289 -3.21 15.94 -2.57
C TRP A 289 -3.92 14.93 -3.48
N PHE A 290 -3.20 14.27 -4.39
CA PHE A 290 -3.81 13.23 -5.24
C PHE A 290 -4.17 11.95 -4.48
N VAL A 291 -3.39 11.56 -3.46
CA VAL A 291 -3.76 10.44 -2.58
C VAL A 291 -5.01 10.78 -1.76
N GLU A 292 -5.16 12.01 -1.29
CA GLU A 292 -6.38 12.48 -0.60
C GLU A 292 -7.59 12.49 -1.55
N LEU A 293 -7.44 13.01 -2.77
CA LEU A 293 -8.51 12.98 -3.79
C LEU A 293 -8.95 11.55 -4.10
N TYR A 294 -8.01 10.60 -4.13
CA TYR A 294 -8.30 9.19 -4.32
C TYR A 294 -9.02 8.57 -3.12
N ALA A 295 -8.53 8.83 -1.91
CA ALA A 295 -9.13 8.34 -0.66
C ALA A 295 -10.58 8.84 -0.48
N ASP A 296 -10.87 10.07 -0.89
CA ASP A 296 -12.22 10.67 -0.85
C ASP A 296 -13.13 10.19 -2.01
N GLY A 297 -12.61 9.41 -2.96
CA GLY A 297 -13.34 8.95 -4.14
C GLY A 297 -13.61 10.02 -5.21
N ARG A 298 -12.97 11.20 -5.09
CA ARG A 298 -13.05 12.31 -6.06
C ARG A 298 -12.22 12.04 -7.32
N VAL A 299 -11.16 11.24 -7.19
CA VAL A 299 -10.41 10.63 -8.28
C VAL A 299 -10.47 9.12 -8.08
N LYS A 300 -10.55 8.36 -9.17
CA LYS A 300 -10.73 6.91 -9.17
C LYS A 300 -9.72 6.25 -10.10
N MET A 301 -9.29 5.05 -9.74
CA MET A 301 -8.39 4.24 -10.55
C MET A 301 -9.08 3.87 -11.89
N PRO A 302 -8.46 4.15 -13.05
CA PRO A 302 -8.90 3.64 -14.34
C PRO A 302 -9.01 2.12 -14.33
N LYS A 303 -9.92 1.55 -15.11
CA LYS A 303 -9.94 0.09 -15.27
C LYS A 303 -8.66 -0.36 -15.97
N VAL A 304 -7.87 -1.16 -15.26
CA VAL A 304 -6.58 -1.70 -15.71
C VAL A 304 -6.63 -3.23 -15.76
N ASN A 305 -5.64 -3.83 -16.41
CA ASN A 305 -5.40 -5.26 -16.39
C ASN A 305 -4.36 -5.57 -15.30
N LEU A 306 -4.78 -6.13 -14.18
CA LEU A 306 -3.85 -6.52 -13.10
C LEU A 306 -3.25 -7.89 -13.43
N VAL A 307 -1.93 -7.99 -13.36
CA VAL A 307 -1.18 -9.21 -13.69
C VAL A 307 -0.42 -9.65 -12.45
N SER A 308 -0.94 -10.68 -11.78
CA SER A 308 -0.35 -11.19 -10.53
C SER A 308 0.98 -11.88 -10.80
N TRP A 309 2.02 -11.49 -10.06
CA TRP A 309 3.33 -12.15 -10.03
C TRP A 309 3.39 -13.29 -9.02
N SER A 310 2.38 -14.16 -9.06
CA SER A 310 2.22 -15.30 -8.15
C SER A 310 2.04 -16.59 -8.94
N GLY A 311 2.37 -17.73 -8.32
CA GLY A 311 2.27 -19.05 -8.95
C GLY A 311 3.63 -19.64 -9.27
N ASP A 312 3.65 -20.78 -9.97
CA ASP A 312 4.88 -21.35 -10.51
C ASP A 312 5.46 -20.48 -11.64
N GLN A 313 6.75 -20.67 -11.93
CA GLN A 313 7.48 -19.83 -12.90
C GLN A 313 6.91 -19.91 -14.32
N ASP A 314 6.42 -21.08 -14.76
CA ASP A 314 5.88 -21.26 -16.12
C ASP A 314 4.54 -20.51 -16.27
N SER A 315 3.64 -20.66 -15.31
CA SER A 315 2.38 -19.91 -15.25
C SER A 315 2.63 -18.40 -15.19
N LEU A 316 3.60 -17.95 -14.39
CA LEU A 316 3.98 -16.55 -14.31
C LEU A 316 4.54 -16.02 -15.64
N ALA A 317 5.47 -16.75 -16.27
CA ALA A 317 6.05 -16.37 -17.54
C ALA A 317 4.97 -16.25 -18.63
N ALA A 318 4.01 -17.19 -18.69
CA ALA A 318 2.89 -17.14 -19.63
C ALA A 318 2.00 -15.90 -19.41
N ASN A 319 1.64 -15.60 -18.16
CA ASN A 319 0.83 -14.42 -17.81
C ASN A 319 1.53 -13.11 -18.18
N ILE A 320 2.84 -13.01 -17.95
CA ILE A 320 3.64 -11.85 -18.35
C ILE A 320 3.68 -11.74 -19.88
N GLN A 321 3.94 -12.85 -20.58
CA GLN A 321 4.01 -12.86 -22.03
C GLN A 321 2.68 -12.42 -22.67
N GLU A 322 1.55 -12.91 -22.15
CA GLU A 322 0.22 -12.49 -22.59
C GLU A 322 0.01 -10.98 -22.35
N ALA A 323 0.33 -10.50 -21.15
CA ALA A 323 0.18 -9.10 -20.78
C ALA A 323 1.03 -8.14 -21.65
N ILE A 324 2.29 -8.51 -21.93
CA ILE A 324 3.17 -7.75 -22.82
C ILE A 324 2.69 -7.82 -24.26
N THR A 325 2.29 -9.00 -24.73
CA THR A 325 1.75 -9.19 -26.09
C THR A 325 0.52 -8.32 -26.30
N ARG A 326 -0.40 -8.28 -25.33
CA ARG A 326 -1.59 -7.42 -25.37
C ARG A 326 -1.25 -5.94 -25.46
N GLN A 327 -0.21 -5.50 -24.74
CA GLN A 327 0.25 -4.10 -24.76
C GLN A 327 1.01 -3.73 -26.04
N GLN A 328 1.81 -4.63 -26.60
CA GLN A 328 2.49 -4.41 -27.88
C GLN A 328 1.52 -4.45 -29.07
N ASN A 329 0.66 -5.48 -29.10
CA ASN A 329 -0.37 -5.66 -30.13
C ASN A 329 -1.61 -4.85 -29.79
N ALA A 330 -1.46 -3.68 -29.16
CA ALA A 330 -2.54 -2.76 -28.86
C ALA A 330 -3.10 -2.14 -30.14
N ALA A 331 -3.50 -2.96 -31.12
CA ALA A 331 -4.39 -2.68 -32.22
C ALA A 331 -5.84 -2.43 -31.75
N ILE A 332 -6.19 -2.88 -30.53
CA ILE A 332 -7.49 -2.65 -29.87
C ILE A 332 -7.22 -2.02 -28.51
N GLY A 333 -8.05 -1.06 -28.06
CA GLY A 333 -7.82 -0.18 -26.90
C GLY A 333 -7.56 -0.91 -25.58
N ALA A 334 -6.38 -1.51 -25.45
CA ALA A 334 -6.02 -2.39 -24.37
C ALA A 334 -5.89 -1.59 -23.07
N LYS A 335 -6.53 -2.10 -22.02
CA LYS A 335 -6.34 -1.60 -20.66
C LYS A 335 -4.88 -1.77 -20.28
N LYS A 336 -4.31 -0.74 -19.65
CA LYS A 336 -2.92 -0.78 -19.17
C LYS A 336 -2.71 -2.00 -18.28
N SER A 337 -1.68 -2.78 -18.56
CA SER A 337 -1.23 -3.85 -17.67
C SER A 337 -0.43 -3.28 -16.51
N ILE A 338 -0.72 -3.74 -15.29
CA ILE A 338 0.06 -3.45 -14.08
C ILE A 338 0.46 -4.78 -13.46
N PHE A 339 1.76 -5.01 -13.34
CA PHE A 339 2.30 -6.12 -12.58
C PHE A 339 2.06 -5.87 -11.10
N ILE A 340 1.49 -6.85 -10.40
CA ILE A 340 1.29 -6.83 -8.96
C ILE A 340 2.22 -7.87 -8.35
N TYR A 341 3.19 -7.39 -7.58
CA TYR A 341 4.21 -8.24 -6.97
C TYR A 341 3.70 -8.81 -5.64
N PRO A 342 4.08 -10.06 -5.31
CA PRO A 342 3.80 -10.61 -4.00
C PRO A 342 4.60 -9.82 -2.96
N SER A 343 3.89 -9.21 -2.01
CA SER A 343 4.50 -8.55 -0.86
C SER A 343 4.80 -9.60 0.20
N THR A 344 6.06 -9.75 0.57
CA THR A 344 6.49 -10.53 1.74
C THR A 344 6.15 -9.80 3.04
N THR A 345 6.10 -8.47 2.98
CA THR A 345 5.77 -7.61 4.10
C THR A 345 4.25 -7.56 4.31
N LYS A 346 3.74 -8.05 5.44
CA LYS A 346 2.34 -7.82 5.85
C LYS A 346 2.12 -6.32 6.09
N LEU A 347 1.10 -5.73 5.48
CA LEU A 347 0.69 -4.38 5.84
C LEU A 347 0.27 -4.38 7.31
N SER A 348 0.85 -3.47 8.08
CA SER A 348 0.40 -3.19 9.44
C SER A 348 -1.07 -2.78 9.40
N GLN A 349 -1.90 -3.51 10.15
CA GLN A 349 -3.30 -3.17 10.42
C GLN A 349 -3.39 -2.12 11.54
N CYS A 350 -2.29 -1.88 12.26
CA CYS A 350 -2.25 -0.93 13.33
C CYS A 350 -2.42 0.50 12.81
N LYS A 351 -3.42 1.20 13.33
CA LYS A 351 -3.77 2.58 12.96
C LYS A 351 -2.75 3.60 13.46
N ILE A 352 -1.85 3.21 14.35
CA ILE A 352 -0.75 4.05 14.83
C ILE A 352 0.58 3.35 14.57
N PRO A 353 1.62 4.09 14.11
CA PRO A 353 2.93 3.51 13.88
C PRO A 353 3.52 3.00 15.20
N TYR A 354 4.31 1.93 15.16
CA TYR A 354 5.07 1.51 16.33
C TYR A 354 6.22 2.49 16.57
N VAL A 355 6.50 2.79 17.85
CA VAL A 355 7.63 3.66 18.22
C VAL A 355 8.94 3.00 17.78
N ASP A 356 9.74 3.69 16.98
CA ASP A 356 11.07 3.22 16.58
C ASP A 356 12.09 3.48 17.71
N PRO A 357 12.73 2.45 18.28
CA PRO A 357 13.76 2.61 19.30
C PRO A 357 14.96 3.48 18.90
N GLU A 358 15.21 3.67 17.60
CA GLU A 358 16.32 4.51 17.11
C GLU A 358 15.99 6.00 17.12
N THR A 359 14.70 6.36 17.09
CA THR A 359 14.25 7.76 17.11
C THR A 359 13.52 8.15 18.41
N ALA A 360 13.23 7.18 19.27
CA ALA A 360 12.56 7.39 20.54
C ALA A 360 13.42 8.16 21.57
N PRO A 361 12.78 8.83 22.56
CA PRO A 361 13.49 9.39 23.72
C PRO A 361 14.36 8.34 24.41
N SER A 362 15.54 8.74 24.92
CA SER A 362 16.57 7.82 25.39
C SER A 362 16.09 6.83 26.47
N ASN A 363 15.20 7.24 27.36
CA ASN A 363 14.60 6.38 28.39
C ASN A 363 13.69 5.30 27.78
N VAL A 364 12.93 5.63 26.73
CA VAL A 364 12.08 4.68 26.00
C VAL A 364 12.93 3.74 25.16
N ALA A 365 13.88 4.28 24.41
CA ALA A 365 14.80 3.51 23.57
C ALA A 365 15.56 2.46 24.40
N ALA A 366 16.11 2.86 25.55
CA ALA A 366 16.80 1.94 26.46
C ALA A 366 15.87 0.84 26.99
N ALA A 367 14.65 1.19 27.42
CA ALA A 367 13.68 0.22 27.92
C ALA A 367 13.26 -0.79 26.84
N LEU A 368 12.95 -0.36 25.62
CA LEU A 368 12.59 -1.24 24.51
C LEU A 368 13.75 -2.16 24.10
N LYS A 369 14.99 -1.64 24.06
CA LYS A 369 16.19 -2.41 23.71
C LYS A 369 16.55 -3.48 24.75
N MET A 370 16.14 -3.31 26.01
CA MET A 370 16.37 -4.28 27.08
C MET A 370 15.34 -5.42 27.14
N MET A 371 14.23 -5.32 26.41
CA MET A 371 13.18 -6.34 26.47
C MET A 371 13.64 -7.64 25.78
N PRO A 372 13.57 -8.80 26.46
CA PRO A 372 14.01 -10.07 25.88
C PRO A 372 13.09 -10.53 24.73
N MET A 373 11.81 -10.16 24.80
CA MET A 373 10.80 -10.49 23.79
C MET A 373 10.28 -9.21 23.16
N LYS A 374 10.51 -9.04 21.86
CA LYS A 374 9.94 -7.93 21.10
C LYS A 374 8.46 -8.19 20.88
N ARG A 375 7.61 -7.43 21.56
CA ARG A 375 6.15 -7.50 21.43
C ARG A 375 5.61 -6.14 21.01
N HIS A 376 4.80 -6.08 19.95
CA HIS A 376 4.17 -4.86 19.44
C HIS A 376 3.48 -4.02 20.53
N ILE A 377 2.86 -4.68 21.52
CA ILE A 377 2.17 -3.98 22.61
C ILE A 377 3.12 -3.06 23.41
N PHE A 378 4.39 -3.42 23.58
CA PHE A 378 5.35 -2.58 24.29
C PHE A 378 5.71 -1.33 23.50
N TYR A 379 5.83 -1.45 22.17
CA TYR A 379 6.07 -0.31 21.30
C TYR A 379 4.87 0.64 21.29
N LEU A 380 3.64 0.13 21.36
CA LEU A 380 2.43 0.97 21.47
C LEU A 380 2.34 1.68 22.80
N LEU A 381 2.57 0.98 23.92
CA LEU A 381 2.58 1.60 25.25
C LEU A 381 3.66 2.70 25.38
N SER A 382 4.75 2.55 24.63
CA SER A 382 5.87 3.49 24.65
C SER A 382 5.59 4.84 23.97
N HIS A 383 4.46 4.98 23.25
CA HIS A 383 3.95 6.29 22.79
C HIS A 383 3.69 7.28 23.93
N SER A 384 3.62 6.81 25.18
CA SER A 384 3.59 7.65 26.37
C SER A 384 4.90 7.53 27.16
N PRO A 385 5.96 8.28 26.81
CA PRO A 385 7.27 8.18 27.47
C PRO A 385 7.23 8.40 28.99
N GLY A 386 6.28 9.19 29.48
CA GLY A 386 6.10 9.48 30.91
C GLY A 386 5.41 8.36 31.70
N ILE A 387 4.47 7.65 31.08
CA ILE A 387 3.69 6.60 31.75
C ILE A 387 4.31 5.22 31.54
N PHE A 388 4.95 5.01 30.39
CA PHE A 388 5.49 3.72 29.96
C PHE A 388 6.35 3.00 31.02
N PRO A 389 7.33 3.65 31.70
CA PRO A 389 8.11 2.97 32.73
C PRO A 389 7.27 2.45 33.91
N SER A 390 6.23 3.19 34.31
CA SER A 390 5.36 2.82 35.42
C SER A 390 4.44 1.65 35.05
N ILE A 391 3.86 1.67 33.84
CA ILE A 391 3.07 0.56 33.32
C ILE A 391 3.92 -0.71 33.20
N MET A 392 5.16 -0.59 32.70
CA MET A 392 6.08 -1.72 32.61
C MET A 392 6.45 -2.27 33.99
N GLY A 393 6.60 -1.41 35.01
CA GLY A 393 6.82 -1.84 36.39
C GLY A 393 5.68 -2.71 36.94
N VAL A 394 4.42 -2.31 36.69
CA VAL A 394 3.23 -3.12 37.07
C VAL A 394 3.21 -4.45 36.31
N TYR A 395 3.48 -4.42 35.00
CA TYR A 395 3.56 -5.63 34.19
C TYR A 395 4.62 -6.61 34.72
N SER A 396 5.84 -6.12 35.00
CA SER A 396 6.92 -6.94 35.54
C SER A 396 6.61 -7.51 36.93
N ALA A 397 5.83 -6.80 37.76
CA ALA A 397 5.41 -7.29 39.07
C ALA A 397 4.45 -8.50 39.00
N PHE A 398 3.75 -8.73 37.89
CA PHE A 398 2.98 -9.97 37.70
C PHE A 398 3.88 -11.18 37.40
N PHE A 399 5.03 -10.96 36.75
CA PHE A 399 5.98 -12.03 36.41
C PHE A 399 6.86 -12.43 37.61
N GLN A 400 7.25 -11.48 38.46
CA GLN A 400 8.13 -11.72 39.60
C GLN A 400 7.37 -12.45 40.73
N LYS A 401 7.88 -13.61 41.16
CA LYS A 401 7.25 -14.40 42.23
C LYS A 401 7.29 -13.70 43.59
N THR A 402 8.24 -12.78 43.79
CA THR A 402 8.42 -12.03 45.05
C THR A 402 7.42 -10.89 45.23
N THR A 403 6.73 -10.46 44.17
CA THR A 403 5.85 -9.28 44.19
C THR A 403 4.36 -9.62 44.19
N ARG A 404 3.97 -10.87 44.00
CA ARG A 404 2.58 -11.33 44.01
C ARG A 404 2.39 -12.57 44.88
N THR A 405 1.20 -12.69 45.46
CA THR A 405 0.75 -13.88 46.20
C THR A 405 -0.07 -14.81 45.30
N LEU A 406 -0.80 -14.24 44.34
CA LEU A 406 -1.62 -14.95 43.36
C LEU A 406 -0.75 -15.95 42.57
N PRO A 407 -1.10 -17.24 42.56
CA PRO A 407 -0.38 -18.24 41.78
C PRO A 407 -0.36 -17.87 40.30
N LEU A 408 0.79 -18.13 39.65
CA LEU A 408 0.98 -17.79 38.23
C LEU A 408 -0.12 -18.37 37.33
N LEU A 409 -0.52 -19.62 37.56
CA LEU A 409 -1.55 -20.27 36.75
C LEU A 409 -2.94 -19.68 36.96
N ASP A 410 -3.24 -19.08 38.12
CA ASP A 410 -4.50 -18.36 38.33
C ASP A 410 -4.48 -17.00 37.64
N TRP A 411 -3.36 -16.28 37.72
CA TRP A 411 -3.16 -15.06 36.94
C TRP A 411 -3.32 -15.34 35.43
N GLN A 412 -2.65 -16.37 34.91
CA GLN A 412 -2.77 -16.74 33.50
C GLN A 412 -4.19 -17.21 33.13
N LEU A 413 -4.90 -17.90 34.03
CA LEU A 413 -6.29 -18.25 33.82
C LEU A 413 -7.18 -17.01 33.65
N ILE A 414 -6.99 -16.00 34.51
CA ILE A 414 -7.70 -14.72 34.42
C ILE A 414 -7.42 -14.04 33.08
N VAL A 415 -6.15 -13.94 32.70
CA VAL A 415 -5.75 -13.29 31.44
C VAL A 415 -6.34 -13.99 30.22
N LEU A 416 -6.25 -15.33 30.16
CA LEU A 416 -6.81 -16.09 29.05
C LEU A 416 -8.34 -15.99 29.00
N ARG A 417 -9.01 -15.89 30.15
CA ARG A 417 -10.46 -15.65 30.20
C ARG A 417 -10.82 -14.26 29.68
N ILE A 418 -10.08 -13.22 30.05
CA ILE A 418 -10.26 -11.86 29.52
C ILE A 418 -10.08 -11.85 28.01
N ALA A 419 -8.98 -12.42 27.52
CA ALA A 419 -8.67 -12.49 26.10
C ALA A 419 -9.77 -13.22 25.30
N SER A 420 -10.30 -14.31 25.84
CA SER A 420 -11.41 -15.04 25.23
C SER A 420 -12.71 -14.24 25.25
N SER A 421 -13.13 -13.73 26.41
CA SER A 421 -14.42 -13.03 26.58
C SER A 421 -14.48 -11.70 25.83
N LEU A 422 -13.34 -11.02 25.65
CA LEU A 422 -13.24 -9.78 24.87
C LEU A 422 -12.93 -10.02 23.39
N GLU A 423 -12.81 -11.27 22.95
CA GLU A 423 -12.38 -11.65 21.59
C GLU A 423 -11.09 -10.89 21.20
N CYS A 424 -10.09 -10.94 22.08
CA CYS A 424 -8.80 -10.27 21.94
C CYS A 424 -7.71 -11.30 21.62
N GLN A 425 -7.61 -11.69 20.35
CA GLN A 425 -6.72 -12.76 19.90
C GLN A 425 -5.23 -12.45 20.16
N TYR A 426 -4.77 -11.21 19.97
CA TYR A 426 -3.38 -10.84 20.27
C TYR A 426 -3.03 -11.08 21.76
N GLU A 427 -3.91 -10.69 22.68
CA GLU A 427 -3.67 -10.90 24.11
C GLU A 427 -3.61 -12.40 24.45
N TRP A 428 -4.45 -13.21 23.81
CA TRP A 428 -4.35 -14.67 23.92
C TRP A 428 -2.99 -15.18 23.44
N ASP A 429 -2.57 -14.77 22.24
CA ASP A 429 -1.35 -15.29 21.60
C ASP A 429 -0.08 -14.91 22.37
N VAL A 430 -0.09 -13.76 23.04
CA VAL A 430 1.02 -13.34 23.91
C VAL A 430 1.07 -14.15 25.22
N ASN A 431 -0.08 -14.49 25.82
CA ASN A 431 -0.13 -15.05 27.17
C ASN A 431 -0.31 -16.59 27.20
N ALA A 432 -0.92 -17.22 26.19
CA ALA A 432 -1.07 -18.66 26.13
C ALA A 432 0.27 -19.43 26.17
N PRO A 433 1.36 -18.98 25.52
CA PRO A 433 2.68 -19.57 25.70
C PRO A 433 3.16 -19.53 27.16
N VAL A 434 2.89 -18.45 27.89
CA VAL A 434 3.24 -18.33 29.32
C VAL A 434 2.48 -19.35 30.15
N ALA A 435 1.17 -19.48 29.93
CA ALA A 435 0.34 -20.48 30.60
C ALA A 435 0.84 -21.91 30.35
N ARG A 436 1.16 -22.24 29.08
CA ARG A 436 1.64 -23.56 28.66
C ARG A 436 2.98 -23.92 29.28
N VAL A 437 3.97 -23.02 29.18
CA VAL A 437 5.33 -23.24 29.72
C VAL A 437 5.30 -23.51 31.22
N HIS A 438 4.35 -22.90 31.94
CA HIS A 438 4.18 -23.07 33.38
C HIS A 438 3.17 -24.15 33.79
N GLY A 439 2.70 -24.99 32.84
CA GLY A 439 1.97 -26.22 33.15
C GLY A 439 0.45 -26.15 33.04
N MET A 440 -0.13 -25.11 32.42
CA MET A 440 -1.54 -25.14 32.03
C MET A 440 -1.73 -26.12 30.87
N SER A 441 -2.64 -27.09 31.01
CA SER A 441 -2.89 -28.08 29.96
C SER A 441 -3.66 -27.49 28.78
N GLU A 442 -3.45 -28.05 27.58
CA GLU A 442 -4.24 -27.66 26.39
C GLU A 442 -5.74 -27.81 26.63
N GLY A 443 -6.17 -28.88 27.30
CA GLY A 443 -7.59 -29.08 27.63
C GLY A 443 -8.18 -27.93 28.47
N VAL A 444 -7.44 -27.39 29.44
CA VAL A 444 -7.88 -26.22 30.22
C VAL A 444 -7.96 -24.98 29.32
N MET A 445 -6.96 -24.73 28.47
CA MET A 445 -6.96 -23.58 27.57
C MET A 445 -8.10 -23.64 26.54
N GLU A 446 -8.32 -24.80 25.92
CA GLU A 446 -9.45 -25.03 25.01
C GLU A 446 -10.79 -24.84 25.71
N ALA A 447 -10.93 -25.33 26.95
CA ALA A 447 -12.13 -25.13 27.74
C ALA A 447 -12.36 -23.64 28.07
N VAL A 448 -11.32 -22.85 28.36
CA VAL A 448 -11.46 -21.39 28.60
C VAL A 448 -12.01 -20.70 27.36
N ARG A 449 -11.51 -21.07 26.18
CA ARG A 449 -11.91 -20.51 24.89
C ARG A 449 -13.33 -20.90 24.48
N ALA A 450 -13.71 -22.16 24.73
CA ALA A 450 -15.03 -22.69 24.37
C ALA A 450 -16.14 -22.29 25.36
N CYS A 451 -15.78 -21.90 26.59
CA CYS A 451 -16.74 -21.64 27.64
C CYS A 451 -17.54 -20.35 27.38
N GLN A 452 -18.85 -20.47 27.13
CA GLN A 452 -19.74 -19.32 26.97
C GLN A 452 -20.22 -18.74 28.31
N LYS A 453 -20.40 -19.58 29.32
CA LYS A 453 -20.91 -19.17 30.64
C LYS A 453 -20.42 -20.12 31.72
N ILE A 454 -19.93 -19.56 32.81
CA ILE A 454 -19.60 -20.32 34.03
C ILE A 454 -20.82 -20.34 34.96
N ILE A 455 -21.20 -21.54 35.39
CA ILE A 455 -22.25 -21.76 36.39
C ILE A 455 -21.60 -22.50 37.55
N LEU A 456 -21.71 -21.94 38.76
CA LEU A 456 -21.28 -22.61 39.99
C LEU A 456 -22.50 -23.36 40.56
N GLY A 457 -22.38 -24.68 40.68
CA GLY A 457 -23.40 -25.51 41.33
C GLY A 457 -23.13 -25.64 42.83
N GLU A 458 -24.18 -25.76 43.64
CA GLU A 458 -24.10 -25.92 45.10
C GLU A 458 -23.24 -27.14 45.52
N ASP A 459 -23.27 -28.22 44.75
CA ASP A 459 -22.52 -29.46 45.02
C ASP A 459 -21.01 -29.40 44.67
N LYS A 460 -20.49 -28.21 44.31
CA LYS A 460 -19.18 -28.04 43.67
C LYS A 460 -19.01 -28.89 42.39
N SER A 461 -20.12 -29.25 41.76
CA SER A 461 -20.12 -30.11 40.58
C SER A 461 -19.48 -29.38 39.40
N ASN A 462 -18.36 -29.91 38.90
CA ASN A 462 -17.69 -29.37 37.73
C ASN A 462 -18.38 -29.87 36.45
N HIS A 463 -19.36 -29.11 35.93
CA HIS A 463 -20.05 -29.44 34.68
C HIS A 463 -19.10 -29.60 33.48
N THR A 464 -17.91 -29.00 33.51
CA THR A 464 -16.93 -29.08 32.42
C THR A 464 -16.02 -30.31 32.50
N GLY A 465 -15.86 -30.92 33.68
CA GLY A 465 -14.87 -31.98 33.94
C GLY A 465 -13.39 -31.54 33.88
N VAL A 466 -13.09 -30.37 33.31
CA VAL A 466 -11.72 -29.91 33.02
C VAL A 466 -11.18 -28.98 34.11
N PHE A 467 -11.98 -28.04 34.60
CA PHE A 467 -11.54 -27.05 35.57
C PHE A 467 -11.55 -27.56 37.02
N SER A 468 -10.53 -27.24 37.81
CA SER A 468 -10.63 -27.36 39.26
C SER A 468 -11.70 -26.41 39.83
N TRP A 469 -12.19 -26.68 41.04
CA TRP A 469 -13.14 -25.80 41.70
C TRP A 469 -12.62 -24.36 41.85
N ARG A 470 -11.35 -24.20 42.24
CA ARG A 470 -10.69 -22.89 42.32
C ARG A 470 -10.75 -22.15 40.98
N GLN A 471 -10.45 -22.84 39.88
CA GLN A 471 -10.51 -22.26 38.54
C GLN A 471 -11.93 -21.84 38.14
N LEU A 472 -12.95 -22.67 38.41
CA LEU A 472 -14.34 -22.33 38.11
C LEU A 472 -14.78 -21.05 38.81
N VAL A 473 -14.48 -20.91 40.11
CA VAL A 473 -14.86 -19.74 40.90
C VAL A 473 -14.15 -18.48 40.40
N ILE A 474 -12.85 -18.58 40.08
CA ILE A 474 -12.09 -17.47 39.47
C ILE A 474 -12.67 -17.08 38.10
N LEU A 475 -13.03 -18.05 37.25
CA LEU A 475 -13.60 -17.78 35.93
C LEU A 475 -14.97 -17.06 36.02
N LYS A 476 -15.87 -17.49 36.92
CA LYS A 476 -17.14 -16.76 37.16
C LYS A 476 -16.89 -15.34 37.66
N PHE A 477 -15.94 -15.17 38.58
CA PHE A 477 -15.55 -13.85 39.07
C PHE A 477 -15.09 -12.92 37.94
N VAL A 478 -14.25 -13.42 37.02
CA VAL A 478 -13.80 -12.66 35.85
C VAL A 478 -14.98 -12.31 34.94
N ASP A 479 -15.87 -13.24 34.64
CA ASP A 479 -17.04 -13.00 33.79
C ASP A 479 -17.94 -11.89 34.35
N GLU A 480 -18.21 -11.91 35.66
CA GLU A 480 -19.00 -10.89 36.34
C GLU A 480 -18.32 -9.52 36.33
N GLN A 481 -17.00 -9.49 36.56
CA GLN A 481 -16.20 -8.27 36.50
C GLN A 481 -16.19 -7.64 35.11
N LEU A 482 -16.07 -8.46 34.05
CA LEU A 482 -16.12 -7.98 32.66
C LEU A 482 -17.53 -7.50 32.26
N ALA A 483 -18.58 -8.13 32.79
CA ALA A 483 -19.96 -7.80 32.46
C ALA A 483 -20.47 -6.55 33.19
N THR A 484 -20.20 -6.42 34.49
CA THR A 484 -20.87 -5.43 35.35
C THR A 484 -19.95 -4.69 36.32
N TYR A 485 -18.68 -5.09 36.45
CA TYR A 485 -17.76 -4.62 37.50
C TYR A 485 -18.24 -4.91 38.93
N THR A 486 -19.30 -5.70 39.09
CA THR A 486 -19.85 -6.16 40.36
C THR A 486 -19.85 -7.68 40.39
N ASN A 487 -20.09 -8.27 41.56
CA ASN A 487 -20.11 -9.71 41.73
C ASN A 487 -21.33 -10.15 42.53
N GLU A 488 -21.85 -11.34 42.19
CA GLU A 488 -22.91 -11.97 42.96
C GLU A 488 -22.40 -12.36 44.36
N GLU A 489 -23.26 -12.27 45.38
CA GLU A 489 -22.89 -12.55 46.78
C GLU A 489 -22.38 -13.99 46.96
N ASP A 490 -22.97 -14.94 46.24
CA ASP A 490 -22.54 -16.34 46.22
C ASP A 490 -21.15 -16.50 45.57
N THR A 491 -20.90 -15.84 44.42
CA THR A 491 -19.57 -15.82 43.79
C THR A 491 -18.51 -15.29 44.76
N MET A 492 -18.79 -14.17 45.43
CA MET A 492 -17.86 -13.58 46.40
C MET A 492 -17.63 -14.50 47.59
N THR A 493 -18.70 -15.12 48.10
CA THR A 493 -18.60 -16.09 49.20
C THR A 493 -17.69 -17.26 48.80
N GLN A 494 -17.92 -17.87 47.64
CA GLN A 494 -17.11 -18.99 47.16
C GLN A 494 -15.67 -18.58 46.85
N LEU A 495 -15.46 -17.38 46.32
CA LEU A 495 -14.14 -16.86 46.00
C LEU A 495 -13.30 -16.66 47.25
N LEU A 496 -13.89 -16.18 48.34
CA LEU A 496 -13.22 -16.03 49.64
C LEU A 496 -12.92 -17.37 50.34
N HIS A 497 -13.55 -18.47 49.93
CA HIS A 497 -13.18 -19.82 50.39
C HIS A 497 -11.94 -20.36 49.68
N VAL A 498 -11.59 -19.83 48.50
CA VAL A 498 -10.45 -20.32 47.71
C VAL A 498 -9.32 -19.30 47.63
N LEU A 499 -9.58 -18.00 47.64
CA LEU A 499 -8.61 -16.91 47.59
C LEU A 499 -8.49 -16.21 48.94
N THR A 500 -7.27 -15.85 49.32
CA THR A 500 -7.00 -14.84 50.35
C THR A 500 -7.42 -13.45 49.87
N TYR A 501 -7.57 -12.50 50.81
CA TYR A 501 -7.86 -11.11 50.45
C TYR A 501 -6.78 -10.50 49.54
N THR A 502 -5.51 -10.86 49.75
CA THR A 502 -4.40 -10.40 48.91
C THR A 502 -4.54 -10.94 47.48
N GLU A 503 -4.79 -12.24 47.32
CA GLU A 503 -4.98 -12.85 45.99
C GLU A 503 -6.20 -12.28 45.27
N LEU A 504 -7.29 -11.98 45.99
CA LEU A 504 -8.47 -11.34 45.42
C LEU A 504 -8.17 -9.94 44.88
N VAL A 505 -7.46 -9.11 45.65
CA VAL A 505 -7.08 -7.76 45.21
C VAL A 505 -6.12 -7.83 44.02
N GLU A 506 -5.15 -8.74 44.05
CA GLU A 506 -4.24 -8.98 42.92
C GLU A 506 -4.99 -9.46 41.67
N ALA A 507 -6.00 -10.33 41.81
CA ALA A 507 -6.86 -10.74 40.69
C ALA A 507 -7.60 -9.54 40.07
N ILE A 508 -8.10 -8.60 40.87
CA ILE A 508 -8.71 -7.35 40.38
C ILE A 508 -7.68 -6.49 39.65
N PHE A 509 -6.45 -6.39 40.15
CA PHE A 509 -5.37 -5.65 39.47
C PHE A 509 -5.02 -6.27 38.11
N VAL A 510 -4.96 -7.59 38.04
CA VAL A 510 -4.79 -8.31 36.76
C VAL A 510 -5.93 -7.98 35.80
N ILE A 511 -7.19 -8.06 36.25
CA ILE A 511 -8.34 -7.76 35.41
C ILE A 511 -8.28 -6.33 34.87
N GLY A 512 -8.08 -5.35 35.75
CA GLY A 512 -8.00 -3.94 35.35
C GLY A 512 -6.85 -3.67 34.37
N PHE A 513 -5.67 -4.26 34.61
CA PHE A 513 -4.51 -4.09 33.75
C PHE A 513 -4.72 -4.71 32.36
N TYR A 514 -5.16 -5.96 32.29
CA TYR A 514 -5.33 -6.65 31.01
C TYR A 514 -6.55 -6.14 30.22
N VAL A 515 -7.62 -5.69 30.88
CA VAL A 515 -8.71 -4.99 30.19
C VAL A 515 -8.22 -3.66 29.57
N MET A 516 -7.33 -2.93 30.25
CA MET A 516 -6.70 -1.74 29.67
C MET A 516 -5.84 -2.10 28.43
N ILE A 517 -5.05 -3.17 28.51
CA ILE A 517 -4.25 -3.67 27.39
C ILE A 517 -5.14 -4.08 26.20
N ALA A 518 -6.18 -4.88 26.45
CA ALA A 518 -7.16 -5.28 25.44
C ALA A 518 -7.85 -4.07 24.77
N ARG A 519 -8.17 -3.01 25.55
CA ARG A 519 -8.73 -1.76 24.99
C ARG A 519 -7.76 -1.10 24.00
N LEU A 520 -6.49 -0.99 24.36
CA LEU A 520 -5.47 -0.43 23.46
C LEU A 520 -5.37 -1.28 22.18
N ILE A 521 -5.19 -2.60 22.33
CA ILE A 521 -5.11 -3.57 21.24
C ILE A 521 -6.25 -3.40 20.24
N LYS A 522 -7.50 -3.41 20.72
CA LYS A 522 -8.68 -3.36 19.86
C LYS A 522 -8.93 -1.97 19.26
N ALA A 523 -8.59 -0.90 19.98
CA ALA A 523 -8.79 0.46 19.48
C ALA A 523 -7.90 0.75 18.26
N VAL A 524 -6.63 0.36 18.32
CA VAL A 524 -5.66 0.66 17.27
C VAL A 524 -5.53 -0.46 16.24
N GLY A 525 -6.00 -1.67 16.52
CA GLY A 525 -5.90 -2.81 15.60
C GLY A 525 -4.48 -3.34 15.51
N ILE A 526 -3.88 -3.69 16.66
CA ILE A 526 -2.49 -4.18 16.73
C ILE A 526 -2.22 -5.34 15.76
N ASP A 527 -1.01 -5.39 15.22
CA ASP A 527 -0.54 -6.51 14.41
C ASP A 527 -0.14 -7.70 15.27
N PRO A 528 -0.34 -8.94 14.78
CA PRO A 528 0.28 -10.10 15.41
C PRO A 528 1.80 -9.92 15.47
N ASP A 529 2.42 -10.35 16.57
CA ASP A 529 3.88 -10.40 16.65
C ASP A 529 4.42 -11.44 15.67
N GLU A 530 5.67 -11.26 15.24
CA GLU A 530 6.42 -12.31 14.56
C GLU A 530 6.72 -13.48 15.50
N ASP A 531 7.04 -14.64 14.92
CA ASP A 531 7.46 -15.81 15.68
C ASP A 531 8.77 -15.51 16.43
N ILE A 532 8.72 -15.55 17.75
CA ILE A 532 9.89 -15.33 18.60
C ILE A 532 10.65 -16.64 18.78
N VAL A 533 11.79 -16.78 18.10
CA VAL A 533 12.66 -17.95 18.23
C VAL A 533 13.19 -18.06 19.66
N GLY A 534 13.03 -19.24 20.28
CA GLY A 534 13.43 -19.45 21.68
C GLY A 534 12.47 -18.85 22.71
N LEU A 535 11.24 -18.49 22.31
CA LEU A 535 10.24 -17.87 23.19
C LEU A 535 10.04 -18.65 24.50
N GLU A 536 9.90 -19.98 24.43
CA GLU A 536 9.67 -20.78 25.64
C GLU A 536 10.82 -20.68 26.64
N ASP A 537 12.07 -20.65 26.17
CA ASP A 537 13.24 -20.51 27.03
C ASP A 537 13.34 -19.09 27.61
N MET A 538 12.97 -18.07 26.83
CA MET A 538 12.85 -16.69 27.32
C MET A 538 11.78 -16.57 28.41
N ILE A 539 10.63 -17.22 28.25
CA ILE A 539 9.54 -17.24 29.24
C ILE A 539 10.03 -17.91 30.53
N LYS A 540 10.67 -19.08 30.43
CA LYS A 540 11.22 -19.80 31.59
C LYS A 540 12.24 -18.95 32.36
N ALA A 541 13.08 -18.18 31.65
CA ALA A 541 14.07 -17.31 32.26
C ALA A 541 13.47 -16.01 32.85
N GLY A 542 12.33 -15.55 32.31
CA GLY A 542 11.68 -14.31 32.71
C GLY A 542 10.85 -14.41 34.00
N VAL A 543 10.39 -15.61 34.35
CA VAL A 543 9.67 -15.87 35.60
C VAL A 543 10.66 -16.36 36.66
N ASN A 544 11.06 -15.46 37.55
CA ASN A 544 11.88 -15.77 38.74
C ASN A 544 11.05 -15.71 40.03
#